data_AF-A0A937ZPH6-F1
#
_entry.id   AF-A0A937ZPH6-F1
#
_cell.length_a   1.000
_cell.length_b   1.000
_cell.length_c   1.000
_cell.angle_alpha   90.00
_cell.angle_beta   90.00
_cell.angle_gamma   90.00
#
_symmetry.space_group_name_H-M   'P 1'
#
loop_
_entity.id
_entity.type
_entity.pdbx_description
1 polymer ?
#
loop_
_entity_poly.entity_id
_entity_poly.type
_entity_poly.pdbx_seq_one_letter_code
_entity_poly.pdbx_strand_id
1 'polypeptide(L)'
;ADYPVALLAAAAEIEVTSAREARKIPAREFFKGLFETALASGEIVTAIHIPAQCGKAAYEKLSLVVGDFAIVSVAVVEGRIAVGGCTPAPVLLGAEKDAAGLEFMNDQRASAAYRRKVLPEIIRRTVKRCS
;
A
#
# COMPACT_ATOMS: atom_id res chain seq x y z
N ALA A 1 4.72 4.50 5.63
CA ALA A 1 4.99 3.15 6.16
C ALA A 1 4.97 2.15 5.02
N ASP A 2 5.74 1.06 5.10
CA ASP A 2 5.86 0.07 4.03
C ASP A 2 4.76 -1.01 4.07
N TYR A 3 4.37 -1.47 5.27
CA TYR A 3 3.38 -2.53 5.46
C TYR A 3 2.01 -2.28 4.80
N PRO A 4 1.40 -1.08 4.86
CA PRO A 4 0.07 -0.86 4.29
C PRO A 4 -0.05 -1.22 2.81
N VAL A 5 1.00 -0.95 2.03
CA VAL A 5 1.03 -1.25 0.58
C VAL A 5 1.09 -2.76 0.36
N ALA A 6 1.93 -3.46 1.13
CA ALA A 6 2.06 -4.92 1.05
C ALA A 6 0.77 -5.63 1.46
N LEU A 7 0.14 -5.21 2.56
CA LEU A 7 -1.13 -5.76 3.04
C LEU A 7 -2.27 -5.53 2.05
N LEU A 8 -2.29 -4.36 1.42
CA LEU A 8 -3.27 -4.04 0.38
C LEU A 8 -3.11 -4.94 -0.86
N ALA A 9 -1.88 -5.12 -1.35
CA ALA A 9 -1.61 -6.02 -2.48
C ALA A 9 -1.93 -7.49 -2.13
N ALA A 10 -1.67 -7.90 -0.89
CA ALA A 10 -1.93 -9.25 -0.39
C ALA A 10 -3.42 -9.54 -0.12
N ALA A 11 -4.32 -8.57 -0.32
CA ALA A 11 -5.74 -8.67 0.03
C ALA A 11 -5.95 -9.12 1.49
N ALA A 12 -5.12 -8.59 2.40
CA ALA A 12 -5.17 -8.94 3.82
C ALA A 12 -6.43 -8.39 4.50
N GLU A 13 -6.79 -9.00 5.63
CA GLU A 13 -7.78 -8.49 6.58
C GLU A 13 -7.09 -8.12 7.90
N ILE A 14 -7.46 -6.98 8.46
CA ILE A 14 -6.97 -6.49 9.75
C ILE A 14 -8.02 -6.85 10.79
N GLU A 15 -7.65 -7.71 11.74
CA GLU A 15 -8.49 -7.99 12.89
C GLU A 15 -8.31 -6.90 13.94
N VAL A 16 -9.44 -6.36 14.39
CA VAL A 16 -9.50 -5.36 15.43
C VAL A 16 -10.42 -5.85 16.54
N THR A 17 -10.02 -5.59 17.78
CA THR A 17 -10.76 -6.00 18.97
C THR A 17 -11.03 -4.80 19.85
N SER A 18 -12.24 -4.70 20.39
CA SER A 18 -12.62 -3.77 21.45
C SER A 18 -12.93 -4.54 22.74
N ALA A 19 -13.37 -3.85 23.79
CA ALA A 19 -13.84 -4.50 25.01
C ALA A 19 -15.09 -5.39 24.83
N ARG A 20 -15.80 -5.28 23.69
CA ARG A 20 -17.10 -5.93 23.47
C ARG A 20 -17.08 -6.96 22.34
N GLU A 21 -16.31 -6.71 21.29
CA GLU A 21 -16.35 -7.50 20.07
C GLU A 21 -15.01 -7.49 19.33
N ALA A 22 -14.85 -8.46 18.43
CA ALA A 22 -13.79 -8.49 17.44
C ALA A 22 -14.38 -8.52 16.03
N ARG A 23 -13.74 -7.83 15.10
CA ARG A 23 -14.15 -7.79 13.68
C ARG A 23 -12.93 -7.76 12.77
N LYS A 24 -13.12 -8.14 11.52
CA LYS A 24 -12.10 -8.06 10.47
C LYS A 24 -12.45 -6.96 9.48
N ILE A 25 -11.45 -6.15 9.11
CA ILE A 25 -11.58 -5.07 8.15
C ILE A 25 -10.66 -5.35 6.96
N PRO A 26 -11.16 -5.40 5.72
CA PRO A 26 -10.31 -5.55 4.54
C PRO A 26 -9.24 -4.44 4.48
N ALA A 27 -8.01 -4.76 4.09
CA ALA A 27 -6.92 -3.78 3.98
C ALA A 27 -7.26 -2.59 3.06
N ARG A 28 -8.03 -2.84 2.00
CA ARG A 28 -8.57 -1.81 1.09
C ARG A 28 -9.50 -0.80 1.76
N GLU A 29 -10.07 -1.17 2.91
CA GLU A 29 -10.99 -0.33 3.67
C GLU A 29 -10.35 0.21 4.95
N PHE A 30 -9.23 -0.38 5.40
CA PHE A 30 -8.58 -0.02 6.67
C PHE A 30 -7.81 1.30 6.62
N PHE A 31 -7.07 1.57 5.54
CA PHE A 31 -6.25 2.78 5.42
C PHE A 31 -7.05 3.91 4.77
N LYS A 32 -7.31 5.01 5.49
CA LYS A 32 -8.16 6.10 5.01
C LYS A 32 -7.38 7.34 4.57
N GLY A 33 -6.21 7.56 5.15
CA GLY A 33 -5.37 8.72 4.85
C GLY A 33 -4.09 8.73 5.66
N LEU A 34 -3.42 9.89 5.65
CA LEU A 34 -2.25 10.11 6.49
C LEU A 34 -2.66 10.09 7.95
N PHE A 35 -2.11 9.15 8.72
CA PHE A 35 -2.45 8.93 10.13
C PHE A 35 -3.92 8.61 10.42
N GLU A 36 -4.68 8.20 9.39
CA GLU A 36 -6.10 7.89 9.51
C GLU A 36 -6.39 6.44 9.08
N THR A 37 -7.14 5.74 9.94
CA THR A 37 -7.53 4.35 9.73
C THR A 37 -9.02 4.15 10.01
N ALA A 38 -9.57 2.98 9.68
CA ALA A 38 -10.94 2.59 9.99
C ALA A 38 -11.17 2.15 11.45
N LEU A 39 -10.19 2.33 12.34
CA LEU A 39 -10.31 2.03 13.76
C LEU A 39 -11.32 2.98 14.42
N ALA A 40 -12.25 2.42 15.17
CA ALA A 40 -13.10 3.15 16.09
C ALA A 40 -12.39 3.36 17.44
N SER A 41 -12.92 4.28 18.25
CA SER A 41 -12.39 4.55 19.59
C SER A 41 -12.44 3.29 20.46
N GLY A 42 -11.30 2.94 21.06
CA GLY A 42 -11.17 1.75 21.92
C GLY A 42 -10.93 0.44 21.18
N GLU A 43 -10.80 0.48 19.84
CA GLU A 43 -10.33 -0.68 19.07
C GLU A 43 -8.80 -0.75 19.05
N ILE A 44 -8.27 -1.97 19.12
CA ILE A 44 -6.85 -2.28 18.91
C ILE A 44 -6.70 -3.33 17.81
N VAL A 45 -5.66 -3.20 16.98
CA VAL A 45 -5.31 -4.25 16.01
C VAL A 45 -4.72 -5.44 16.76
N THR A 46 -5.33 -6.62 16.61
CA THR A 46 -4.91 -7.85 17.31
C THR A 46 -4.27 -8.87 16.39
N ALA A 47 -4.65 -8.89 15.11
CA ALA A 47 -4.06 -9.80 14.13
C ALA A 47 -4.12 -9.23 12.71
N ILE A 48 -3.28 -9.79 11.85
CA ILE A 48 -3.33 -9.58 10.40
C ILE A 48 -3.52 -10.94 9.75
N HIS A 49 -4.62 -11.10 9.03
CA HIS A 49 -4.97 -12.31 8.30
C HIS A 49 -4.55 -12.11 6.85
N ILE A 50 -3.51 -12.83 6.43
CA ILE A 50 -3.06 -12.84 5.04
C ILE A 50 -3.60 -14.13 4.41
N PRO A 51 -4.45 -14.06 3.38
CA PRO A 51 -4.92 -15.26 2.70
C PRO A 51 -3.72 -16.01 2.12
N ALA A 52 -3.75 -17.34 2.16
CA ALA A 52 -2.72 -18.14 1.50
C ALA A 52 -2.66 -17.75 0.01
N GLN A 53 -1.46 -17.39 -0.44
CA GLN A 53 -1.17 -17.07 -1.84
C GLN A 53 -0.27 -18.18 -2.39
N CYS A 54 -0.50 -18.62 -3.62
CA CYS A 54 0.29 -19.68 -4.26
C CYS A 54 1.28 -19.12 -5.31
N GLY A 55 1.24 -17.82 -5.54
CA GLY A 55 1.97 -17.10 -6.55
C GLY A 55 3.05 -16.22 -5.99
N LYS A 56 3.68 -15.49 -6.90
CA LYS A 56 4.85 -14.67 -6.61
C LYS A 56 4.46 -13.34 -5.96
N ALA A 57 5.38 -12.80 -5.17
CA ALA A 57 5.28 -11.48 -4.60
C ALA A 57 6.58 -10.70 -4.83
N ALA A 58 6.46 -9.39 -5.03
CA ALA A 58 7.59 -8.48 -5.13
C ALA A 58 7.28 -7.13 -4.47
N TYR A 59 8.30 -6.50 -3.90
CA TYR A 59 8.22 -5.15 -3.35
C TYR A 59 9.40 -4.32 -3.82
N GLU A 60 9.14 -3.10 -4.26
CA GLU A 60 10.19 -2.14 -4.60
C GLU A 60 9.89 -0.79 -3.96
N LYS A 61 10.95 -0.15 -3.47
CA LYS A 61 10.89 1.12 -2.75
C LYS A 61 11.94 2.05 -3.32
N LEU A 62 11.49 3.23 -3.75
CA LEU A 62 12.36 4.35 -4.07
C LEU A 62 12.33 5.33 -2.88
N SER A 63 13.48 5.58 -2.28
CA SER A 63 13.68 6.55 -1.19
C SER A 63 14.93 7.39 -1.46
N LEU A 64 15.11 8.49 -0.73
CA LEU A 64 16.29 9.36 -0.88
C LEU A 64 17.55 8.62 -0.40
N VAL A 65 17.46 8.00 0.78
CA VAL A 65 18.50 7.13 1.33
C VAL A 65 17.89 5.82 1.84
N VAL A 66 18.73 4.84 2.14
CA VAL A 66 18.30 3.58 2.76
C VAL A 66 17.73 3.89 4.15
N GLY A 67 16.55 3.34 4.45
CA GLY A 67 15.85 3.56 5.72
C GLY A 67 14.81 4.69 5.69
N ASP A 68 14.85 5.60 4.72
CA ASP A 68 13.88 6.68 4.60
C ASP A 68 12.46 6.19 4.23
N PHE A 69 11.48 7.04 4.47
CA PHE A 69 10.15 6.85 3.88
C PHE A 69 10.19 6.91 2.35
N ALA A 70 9.34 6.10 1.72
CA ALA A 70 9.28 5.99 0.28
C ALA A 70 8.82 7.29 -0.40
N ILE A 71 9.50 7.67 -1.47
CA ILE A 71 8.98 8.57 -2.51
C ILE A 71 7.89 7.83 -3.31
N VAL A 72 8.18 6.59 -3.70
CA VAL A 72 7.16 5.67 -4.22
C VAL A 72 7.51 4.28 -3.70
N SER A 73 6.50 3.50 -3.37
CA SER A 73 6.64 2.07 -3.17
C SER A 73 5.58 1.32 -3.95
N VAL A 74 5.94 0.12 -4.40
CA VAL A 74 5.06 -0.76 -5.17
C VAL A 74 5.15 -2.15 -4.56
N ALA A 75 3.99 -2.74 -4.27
CA ALA A 75 3.86 -4.15 -3.93
C ALA A 75 3.07 -4.86 -5.03
N VAL A 76 3.54 -6.04 -5.43
CA VAL A 76 2.83 -6.94 -6.34
C VAL A 76 2.63 -8.28 -5.62
N VAL A 77 1.40 -8.78 -5.57
CA VAL A 77 1.06 -10.10 -5.02
C VAL A 77 -0.04 -10.71 -5.87
N GLU A 78 0.18 -11.88 -6.46
CA GLU A 78 -0.80 -12.52 -7.39
C GLU A 78 -1.28 -11.57 -8.50
N GLY A 79 -0.38 -10.73 -9.02
CA GLY A 79 -0.70 -9.74 -10.06
C GLY A 79 -1.53 -8.54 -9.61
N ARG A 80 -1.96 -8.47 -8.34
CA ARG A 80 -2.51 -7.25 -7.72
C ARG A 80 -1.37 -6.28 -7.46
N ILE A 81 -1.55 -5.03 -7.87
CA ILE A 81 -0.54 -3.98 -7.74
C ILE A 81 -1.06 -2.92 -6.78
N ALA A 82 -0.37 -2.75 -5.65
CA ALA A 82 -0.60 -1.64 -4.75
C ALA A 82 0.57 -0.67 -4.79
N VAL A 83 0.26 0.63 -4.68
CA VAL A 83 1.25 1.70 -4.64
C VAL A 83 1.13 2.48 -3.34
N GLY A 84 2.23 3.05 -2.86
CA GLY A 84 2.20 3.91 -1.70
C GLY A 84 3.35 4.90 -1.65
N GLY A 85 3.39 5.68 -0.58
CA GLY A 85 4.31 6.80 -0.39
C GLY A 85 3.98 8.03 -1.25
N CYS A 86 3.25 7.86 -2.36
CA CYS A 86 2.96 8.91 -3.34
C CYS A 86 1.54 9.49 -3.29
N THR A 87 0.66 8.88 -2.49
CA THR A 87 -0.72 9.29 -2.21
C THR A 87 -0.93 9.28 -0.68
N PRO A 88 -1.94 9.99 -0.13
CA PRO A 88 -2.16 10.04 1.33
C PRO A 88 -2.41 8.68 1.99
N ALA A 89 -3.04 7.76 1.28
CA ALA A 89 -3.24 6.35 1.66
C ALA A 89 -2.68 5.43 0.56
N PRO A 90 -2.32 4.17 0.86
CA PRO A 90 -1.96 3.21 -0.19
C PRO A 90 -3.13 3.00 -1.15
N VAL A 91 -2.83 2.84 -2.44
CA VAL A 91 -3.85 2.65 -3.48
C VAL A 91 -3.63 1.32 -4.17
N LEU A 92 -4.70 0.52 -4.26
CA LEU A 92 -4.75 -0.67 -5.11
C LEU A 92 -5.11 -0.21 -6.52
N LEU A 93 -4.27 -0.50 -7.50
CA LEU A 93 -4.56 -0.14 -8.89
C LEU A 93 -5.71 -1.02 -9.43
N GLY A 94 -6.58 -0.42 -10.23
CA GLY A 94 -7.69 -1.11 -10.89
C GLY A 94 -7.22 -2.10 -11.96
N ALA A 95 -8.17 -2.71 -12.68
CA ALA A 95 -7.89 -3.72 -13.70
C ALA A 95 -6.89 -3.25 -14.78
N GLU A 96 -6.98 -1.98 -15.18
CA GLU A 96 -6.07 -1.34 -16.15
C GLU A 96 -4.65 -1.16 -15.62
N LYS A 97 -4.43 -1.34 -14.31
CA LYS A 97 -3.14 -1.17 -13.63
C LYS A 97 -2.49 0.20 -13.88
N ASP A 98 -3.32 1.20 -14.19
CA ASP A 98 -2.89 2.56 -14.46
C ASP A 98 -2.88 3.41 -13.18
N ALA A 99 -1.88 4.28 -13.08
CA ALA A 99 -1.68 5.24 -12.00
C ALA A 99 -1.79 6.69 -12.46
N ALA A 100 -2.15 6.96 -13.73
CA ALA A 100 -2.23 8.32 -14.27
C ALA A 100 -3.27 9.19 -13.54
N GLY A 101 -4.37 8.59 -13.08
CA GLY A 101 -5.45 9.27 -12.36
C GLY A 101 -5.17 9.56 -10.89
N LEU A 102 -4.01 9.16 -10.34
CA LEU A 102 -3.73 9.36 -8.92
C LEU A 102 -3.43 10.83 -8.59
N GLU A 103 -3.91 11.25 -7.42
CA GLU A 103 -3.55 12.53 -6.80
C GLU A 103 -2.23 12.39 -6.04
N PHE A 104 -1.15 12.85 -6.67
CA PHE A 104 0.19 12.73 -6.11
C PHE A 104 0.46 13.79 -5.04
N MET A 105 1.01 13.34 -3.92
CA MET A 105 1.48 14.23 -2.86
C MET A 105 2.69 15.05 -3.29
N ASN A 106 2.80 16.26 -2.74
CA ASN A 106 3.95 17.14 -2.91
C ASN A 106 4.53 17.46 -1.53
N ASP A 107 5.76 17.02 -1.25
CA ASP A 107 6.40 17.21 0.04
C ASP A 107 7.92 17.40 -0.08
N GLN A 108 8.60 17.49 1.07
CA GLN A 108 10.05 17.65 1.19
C GLN A 108 10.86 16.52 0.54
N ARG A 109 10.27 15.35 0.30
CA ARG A 109 10.98 14.19 -0.26
C ARG A 109 10.95 14.19 -1.78
N ALA A 110 9.83 14.62 -2.35
CA ALA A 110 9.65 14.67 -3.79
C ALA A 110 8.40 15.47 -4.17
N SER A 111 8.49 16.13 -5.34
CA SER A 111 7.34 16.78 -5.94
C SER A 111 6.31 15.79 -6.48
N ALA A 112 5.06 16.23 -6.58
CA ALA A 112 4.00 15.46 -7.23
C ALA A 112 4.37 15.07 -8.68
N ALA A 113 5.00 15.99 -9.41
CA ALA A 113 5.49 15.76 -10.78
C ALA A 113 6.58 14.68 -10.83
N TYR A 114 7.52 14.68 -9.89
CA TYR A 114 8.55 13.64 -9.82
C TYR A 114 7.94 12.27 -9.54
N ARG A 115 7.03 12.17 -8.56
CA ARG A 115 6.32 10.91 -8.23
C ARG A 115 5.56 10.36 -9.42
N ARG A 116 4.80 11.22 -10.13
CA ARG A 116 4.09 10.87 -11.37
C ARG A 116 5.03 10.35 -12.45
N LYS A 117 6.22 10.96 -12.58
CA LYS A 117 7.22 10.56 -13.59
C LYS A 117 7.87 9.22 -13.28
N VAL A 118 8.21 8.93 -12.03
CA VAL A 118 8.99 7.73 -11.66
C VAL A 118 8.12 6.50 -11.40
N LEU A 119 6.88 6.67 -10.95
CA LEU A 119 6.01 5.57 -10.56
C LEU A 119 5.83 4.49 -11.66
N PRO A 120 5.58 4.82 -12.94
CA PRO A 120 5.43 3.81 -13.99
C PRO A 120 6.64 2.89 -14.14
N GLU A 121 7.85 3.45 -13.99
CA GLU A 121 9.08 2.66 -14.08
C GLU A 121 9.26 1.72 -12.88
N ILE A 122 8.94 2.19 -11.67
CA ILE A 122 8.99 1.33 -10.47
C ILE A 122 7.94 0.22 -10.55
N ILE A 123 6.73 0.50 -11.06
CA ILE A 123 5.71 -0.52 -11.33
C ILE A 123 6.25 -1.57 -12.30
N ARG A 124 6.79 -1.13 -13.45
CA ARG A 124 7.34 -2.02 -14.48
C ARG A 124 8.43 -2.94 -13.91
N ARG A 125 9.37 -2.40 -13.12
CA ARG A 125 10.44 -3.17 -12.48
C ARG A 125 9.90 -4.20 -11.49
N THR A 126 8.97 -3.79 -10.64
CA THR A 126 8.38 -4.65 -9.61
C THR A 126 7.60 -5.80 -10.25
N VAL A 127 6.81 -5.52 -11.28
CA VAL A 127 6.08 -6.55 -12.04
C VAL A 127 7.05 -7.53 -12.70
N LYS A 128 8.13 -7.04 -13.32
CA LYS A 128 9.15 -7.91 -13.93
C LYS A 128 9.87 -8.80 -12.91
N ARG A 129 10.06 -8.33 -11.67
CA ARG A 129 10.61 -9.15 -10.57
C ARG A 129 9.63 -10.18 -10.03
N CYS A 130 8.34 -9.94 -10.20
CA CYS A 130 7.26 -10.82 -9.76
C CYS A 130 6.88 -11.88 -10.82
N SER A 131 7.33 -11.73 -12.07
CA SER A 131 7.17 -12.74 -13.15
C SER A 131 8.16 -13.89 -13.07
#